data_AF-A0A258K095-F1
#
_entry.id   AF-A0A258K095-F1
#
_cell.length_a   1.000
_cell.length_b   1.000
_cell.length_c   1.000
_cell.angle_alpha   90.00
_cell.angle_beta   90.00
_cell.angle_gamma   90.00
#
_symmetry.space_group_name_H-M   'P 1'
#
loop_
_entity.id
_entity.type
_entity.pdbx_description
1 polymer ?
#
loop_
_entity_poly.entity_id
_entity_poly.type
_entity_poly.pdbx_seq_one_letter_code
_entity_poly.pdbx_strand_id
1 'polypeptide(L)'
;LTIAENGWKTHYTRTRYGWGLLPDTFEAFKKQRHRWAYGGFQIIKKHGHRFLPGASRLTTTQRRHFLLGWATWLGAEAIGALAAILSLAFVPFVLALGIAVPAYVLTLPIVLTFVMYILNFTALYRTRVATTPMRMVGAAIAAMAVQFTVAKAVYDGFRYKDLAFARTAKGNTWLAGAARSFPALPEAIVGSLLMASAIFLHMTNWHVVREVNLYALALAVQSLPFLAATVIALAEGSPVNDFAAWKALRGRALAPFRKLRPTPPRAVID
;
A
#
# COMPACT_ATOMS: atom_id res chain seq x y z
N LEU A 1 21.49 7.63 -12.29
CA LEU A 1 21.77 9.08 -12.28
C LEU A 1 23.09 9.39 -12.96
N THR A 2 24.19 8.89 -12.42
CA THR A 2 25.57 9.08 -12.94
C THR A 2 25.75 8.67 -14.40
N ILE A 3 25.16 7.55 -14.84
CA ILE A 3 25.19 7.13 -16.25
C ILE A 3 24.48 8.16 -17.16
N ALA A 4 23.33 8.68 -16.73
CA ALA A 4 22.58 9.68 -17.49
C ALA A 4 23.30 11.04 -17.54
N GLU A 5 24.05 11.41 -16.48
CA GLU A 5 24.93 12.59 -16.49
C GLU A 5 26.05 12.48 -17.53
N ASN A 6 26.44 11.26 -17.91
CA ASN A 6 27.43 11.01 -18.96
C ASN A 6 26.82 10.97 -20.38
N GLY A 7 25.57 11.39 -20.56
CA GLY A 7 24.91 11.49 -21.87
C GLY A 7 24.29 10.20 -22.41
N TRP A 8 24.34 9.11 -21.64
CA TRP A 8 23.71 7.85 -22.03
C TRP A 8 22.19 7.93 -21.99
N LYS A 9 21.54 7.30 -22.98
CA LYS A 9 20.09 7.23 -23.11
C LYS A 9 19.54 5.93 -22.54
N THR A 10 18.36 5.99 -21.92
CA THR A 10 17.65 4.82 -21.40
C THR A 10 16.46 4.54 -22.31
N HIS A 11 16.36 3.30 -22.81
CA HIS A 11 15.21 2.83 -23.59
C HIS A 11 14.42 1.82 -22.76
N TYR A 12 13.10 1.97 -22.74
CA TYR A 12 12.18 1.05 -22.06
C TYR A 12 11.29 0.37 -23.09
N THR A 13 11.21 -0.96 -23.03
CA THR A 13 10.26 -1.76 -23.79
C THR A 13 9.24 -2.39 -22.84
N ARG A 14 7.99 -2.50 -23.31
CA ARG A 14 6.91 -3.14 -22.56
C ARG A 14 6.92 -4.66 -22.68
N THR A 15 7.82 -5.22 -23.49
CA THR A 15 7.94 -6.67 -23.66
C THR A 15 8.53 -7.30 -22.40
N ARG A 16 7.84 -8.33 -21.89
CA ARG A 16 8.31 -9.11 -20.73
C ARG A 16 9.27 -10.20 -21.21
N TYR A 17 10.52 -10.14 -20.77
CA TYR A 17 11.55 -11.14 -21.07
C TYR A 17 11.86 -12.10 -19.91
N GLY A 18 11.35 -11.84 -18.71
CA GLY A 18 11.64 -12.66 -17.52
C GLY A 18 10.47 -12.77 -16.56
N TRP A 19 10.54 -13.77 -15.68
CA TRP A 19 9.55 -14.05 -14.63
C TRP A 19 10.25 -14.05 -13.28
N GLY A 20 9.85 -13.12 -12.40
CA GLY A 20 10.42 -12.97 -11.07
C GLY A 20 9.53 -13.55 -9.98
N LEU A 21 10.14 -13.93 -8.86
CA LEU A 21 9.43 -14.31 -7.64
C LEU A 21 9.09 -13.08 -6.80
N LEU A 22 7.83 -13.02 -6.36
CA LEU A 22 7.33 -12.06 -5.39
C LEU A 22 7.68 -12.51 -3.96
N PRO A 23 7.64 -11.61 -2.96
CA PRO A 23 7.76 -12.01 -1.57
C PRO A 23 6.67 -13.00 -1.17
N ASP A 24 7.04 -14.05 -0.43
CA ASP A 24 6.10 -15.11 -0.04
C ASP A 24 5.21 -14.72 1.15
N THR A 25 5.65 -13.74 1.95
CA THR A 25 4.93 -13.29 3.15
C THR A 25 4.67 -11.79 3.16
N PHE A 26 3.65 -11.34 3.89
CA PHE A 26 3.36 -9.92 4.04
C PHE A 26 4.51 -9.20 4.75
N GLU A 27 5.14 -9.83 5.74
CA GLU A 27 6.33 -9.28 6.39
C GLU A 27 7.48 -9.08 5.38
N ALA A 28 7.74 -10.06 4.50
CA ALA A 28 8.76 -9.95 3.47
C ALA A 28 8.40 -8.85 2.44
N PHE A 29 7.12 -8.69 2.12
CA PHE A 29 6.63 -7.60 1.28
C PHE A 29 6.88 -6.23 1.92
N LYS A 30 6.56 -6.05 3.20
CA LYS A 30 6.86 -4.83 3.96
C LYS A 30 8.37 -4.55 3.98
N LYS A 31 9.21 -5.55 4.29
CA LYS A 31 10.68 -5.41 4.25
C LYS A 31 11.18 -4.98 2.88
N GLN A 32 10.62 -5.54 1.80
CA GLN A 32 10.99 -5.12 0.44
C GLN A 32 10.66 -3.65 0.19
N ARG A 33 9.43 -3.24 0.52
CA ARG A 33 8.95 -1.87 0.29
C ARG A 33 9.70 -0.84 1.15
N HIS A 34 9.97 -1.18 2.41
CA HIS A 34 10.81 -0.35 3.28
C HIS A 34 12.18 -0.08 2.66
N ARG A 35 12.88 -1.12 2.17
CA ARG A 35 14.19 -0.95 1.52
C ARG A 35 14.13 -0.08 0.28
N TRP A 36 13.09 -0.23 -0.54
CA TRP A 36 12.92 0.62 -1.74
C TRP A 36 12.71 2.08 -1.37
N ALA A 37 11.86 2.34 -0.37
CA ALA A 37 11.59 3.69 0.09
C ALA A 37 12.82 4.32 0.77
N TYR A 38 13.48 3.58 1.66
CA TYR A 38 14.70 4.01 2.35
C TYR A 38 15.84 4.30 1.35
N GLY A 39 16.07 3.39 0.40
CA GLY A 39 17.07 3.59 -0.65
C GLY A 39 16.75 4.78 -1.55
N GLY A 40 15.48 4.97 -1.92
CA GLY A 40 15.02 6.15 -2.66
C GLY A 40 15.27 7.45 -1.90
N PHE A 41 14.97 7.47 -0.61
CA PHE A 41 15.24 8.59 0.27
C PHE A 41 16.75 8.89 0.36
N GLN A 42 17.59 7.86 0.52
CA GLN A 42 19.04 8.02 0.52
C GLN A 42 19.57 8.56 -0.81
N ILE A 43 19.01 8.16 -1.95
CA ILE A 43 19.37 8.73 -3.27
C ILE A 43 19.06 10.23 -3.30
N ILE A 44 17.87 10.66 -2.85
CA ILE A 44 17.51 12.08 -2.78
C ILE A 44 18.49 12.82 -1.87
N LYS A 45 18.75 12.30 -0.66
CA LYS A 45 19.64 12.94 0.32
C LYS A 45 21.07 13.07 -0.20
N LYS A 46 21.62 12.01 -0.81
CA LYS A 46 22.99 11.97 -1.32
C LYS A 46 23.17 12.83 -2.59
N HIS A 47 22.20 12.81 -3.49
CA HIS A 47 22.29 13.48 -4.79
C HIS A 47 21.46 14.76 -4.90
N GLY A 48 20.89 15.25 -3.79
CA GLY A 48 20.00 16.43 -3.75
C GLY A 48 20.57 17.63 -4.49
N HIS A 49 21.84 17.96 -4.23
CA HIS A 49 22.54 19.07 -4.88
C HIS A 49 22.64 18.92 -6.41
N ARG A 50 22.80 17.70 -6.93
CA ARG A 50 22.85 17.42 -8.39
C ARG A 50 21.55 17.75 -9.10
N PHE A 51 20.46 17.84 -8.34
CA PHE A 51 19.16 18.21 -8.88
C PHE A 51 18.93 19.72 -8.93
N LEU A 52 19.90 20.57 -8.55
CA LEU A 52 19.81 22.01 -8.74
C LEU A 52 20.13 22.38 -10.20
N PRO A 53 19.56 23.48 -10.73
CA PRO A 53 19.99 24.08 -11.99
C PRO A 53 21.50 24.30 -12.05
N GLY A 54 22.15 23.84 -13.11
CA GLY A 54 23.60 23.97 -13.32
C GLY A 54 24.49 22.99 -12.55
N ALA A 55 23.96 22.26 -11.56
CA ALA A 55 24.77 21.39 -10.69
C ALA A 55 25.04 19.98 -11.26
N SER A 56 24.48 19.65 -12.42
CA SER A 56 24.73 18.38 -13.12
C SER A 56 24.54 18.54 -14.63
N ARG A 57 25.08 17.58 -15.39
CA ARG A 57 24.88 17.44 -16.84
C ARG A 57 23.51 16.85 -17.22
N LEU A 58 22.61 16.67 -16.25
CA LEU A 58 21.25 16.21 -16.51
C LEU A 58 20.43 17.30 -17.19
N THR A 59 19.64 16.90 -18.18
CA THR A 59 18.61 17.77 -18.75
C THR A 59 17.57 18.14 -17.69
N THR A 60 16.90 19.29 -17.88
CA THR A 60 15.80 19.74 -17.00
C THR A 60 14.71 18.68 -16.86
N THR A 61 14.37 17.98 -17.95
CA THR A 61 13.39 16.90 -17.95
C THR A 61 13.83 15.70 -17.12
N GLN A 62 15.08 15.23 -17.29
CA GLN A 62 15.61 14.11 -16.49
C GLN A 62 15.64 14.46 -14.99
N ARG A 63 16.09 15.67 -14.66
CA ARG A 63 16.11 16.17 -13.27
C ARG A 63 14.72 16.16 -12.66
N ARG A 64 13.71 16.68 -13.38
CA ARG A 64 12.31 16.67 -12.94
C ARG A 64 11.81 15.24 -12.72
N HIS A 65 12.09 14.31 -13.63
CA HIS A 65 11.66 12.91 -13.47
C HIS A 65 12.27 12.25 -12.23
N PHE A 66 13.57 12.45 -11.97
CA PHE A 66 14.20 11.91 -10.77
C PHE A 66 13.62 12.53 -9.50
N LEU A 67 13.53 13.86 -9.43
CA LEU A 67 13.02 14.54 -8.24
C LEU A 67 11.55 14.22 -7.98
N LEU A 68 10.68 14.48 -8.96
CA LEU A 68 9.24 14.36 -8.78
C LEU A 68 8.83 12.91 -8.56
N GLY A 69 9.46 11.94 -9.21
CA GLY A 69 9.12 10.53 -8.99
C GLY A 69 9.31 10.09 -7.53
N TRP A 70 10.47 10.37 -6.94
CA TRP A 70 10.74 10.00 -5.56
C TRP A 70 10.01 10.89 -4.55
N ALA A 71 9.98 12.21 -4.78
CA ALA A 71 9.35 13.15 -3.86
C ALA A 71 7.83 12.95 -3.78
N THR A 72 7.17 12.70 -4.92
CA THR A 72 5.71 12.47 -4.93
C THR A 72 5.36 11.17 -4.22
N TRP A 73 6.09 10.08 -4.48
CA TRP A 73 5.82 8.81 -3.81
C TRP A 73 6.13 8.85 -2.31
N LEU A 74 7.36 9.18 -1.92
CA LEU A 74 7.76 9.18 -0.50
C LEU A 74 7.01 10.25 0.30
N GLY A 75 6.83 11.43 -0.29
CA GLY A 75 6.12 12.53 0.32
C GLY A 75 4.65 12.21 0.56
N ALA A 76 3.94 11.68 -0.44
CA ALA A 76 2.52 11.36 -0.30
C ALA A 76 2.28 10.31 0.79
N GLU A 77 3.05 9.22 0.80
CA GLU A 77 2.88 8.14 1.78
C GLU A 77 3.23 8.60 3.21
N ALA A 78 4.32 9.36 3.36
CA ALA A 78 4.76 9.86 4.67
C ALA A 78 3.85 10.96 5.23
N ILE A 79 3.44 11.92 4.40
CA ILE A 79 2.52 13.00 4.80
C ILE A 79 1.15 12.41 5.11
N GLY A 80 0.66 11.45 4.32
CA GLY A 80 -0.61 10.77 4.56
C GLY A 80 -0.62 10.02 5.91
N ALA A 81 0.45 9.28 6.22
CA ALA A 81 0.59 8.59 7.51
C ALA A 81 0.72 9.57 8.68
N LEU A 82 1.51 10.65 8.53
CA LEU A 82 1.66 11.68 9.56
C LEU A 82 0.32 12.39 9.82
N ALA A 83 -0.39 12.77 8.76
CA ALA A 83 -1.70 13.39 8.86
C ALA A 83 -2.68 12.48 9.63
N ALA A 84 -2.68 11.17 9.37
CA ALA A 84 -3.52 10.23 10.10
C ALA A 84 -3.18 10.17 11.60
N ILE A 85 -1.90 10.17 11.97
CA ILE A 85 -1.47 10.20 13.38
C ILE A 85 -1.89 11.50 14.05
N LEU A 86 -1.68 12.64 13.40
CA LEU A 86 -2.06 13.96 13.92
C LEU A 86 -3.58 14.08 14.06
N SER A 87 -4.34 13.59 13.08
CA SER A 87 -5.80 13.54 13.14
C SER A 87 -6.28 12.68 14.30
N LEU A 88 -5.68 11.49 14.50
CA LEU A 88 -6.02 10.66 15.65
C LEU A 88 -5.70 11.36 16.98
N ALA A 89 -4.53 11.99 17.09
CA ALA A 89 -4.12 12.73 18.29
C ALA A 89 -5.02 13.94 18.59
N PHE A 90 -5.70 14.47 17.57
CA PHE A 90 -6.63 15.60 17.74
C PHE A 90 -8.03 15.17 18.22
N VAL A 91 -8.41 13.89 18.11
CA VAL A 91 -9.75 13.38 18.51
C VAL A 91 -10.13 13.76 19.95
N PRO A 92 -9.27 13.62 20.99
CA PRO A 92 -9.63 14.00 22.35
C PRO A 92 -10.04 15.47 22.50
N PHE A 93 -9.45 16.37 21.72
CA PHE A 93 -9.80 17.80 21.75
C PHE A 93 -11.16 18.06 21.14
N VAL A 94 -11.50 17.35 20.06
CA VAL A 94 -12.84 17.40 19.45
C VAL A 94 -13.90 16.94 20.45
N LEU A 95 -13.61 15.86 21.18
CA LEU A 95 -14.52 15.30 22.17
C LEU A 95 -14.67 16.17 23.42
N ALA A 96 -13.57 16.70 23.95
CA ALA A 96 -13.57 17.42 25.22
C ALA A 96 -14.03 18.87 25.10
N LEU A 97 -13.66 19.55 24.02
CA LEU A 97 -13.83 21.00 23.92
C LEU A 97 -15.02 21.39 23.04
N GLY A 98 -15.64 20.42 22.34
CA GLY A 98 -16.72 20.69 21.38
C GLY A 98 -16.35 21.75 20.35
N ILE A 99 -15.04 21.99 20.15
CA ILE A 99 -14.54 23.08 19.30
C ILE A 99 -15.02 22.81 17.89
N ALA A 100 -15.47 23.86 17.22
CA ALA A 100 -15.59 23.89 15.77
C ALA A 100 -14.21 23.53 15.20
N VAL A 101 -14.04 22.24 14.91
CA VAL A 101 -12.88 21.74 14.16
C VAL A 101 -12.77 22.68 12.97
N PRO A 102 -11.58 23.22 12.63
CA PRO A 102 -11.36 23.83 11.32
C PRO A 102 -11.43 22.71 10.27
N ALA A 103 -12.58 22.06 10.20
CA ALA A 103 -12.83 20.78 9.56
C ALA A 103 -12.53 20.96 8.10
N TYR A 104 -13.03 22.01 7.47
CA TYR A 104 -12.73 22.27 6.08
C TYR A 104 -11.22 22.36 5.78
N VAL A 105 -10.43 23.02 6.63
CA VAL A 105 -8.99 23.16 6.42
C VAL A 105 -8.26 21.83 6.62
N LEU A 106 -8.68 21.02 7.60
CA LEU A 106 -8.05 19.74 7.91
C LEU A 106 -8.57 18.58 7.04
N THR A 107 -9.85 18.56 6.71
CA THR A 107 -10.56 17.41 6.10
C THR A 107 -10.64 17.50 4.59
N LEU A 108 -10.85 18.69 3.99
CA LEU A 108 -10.97 18.80 2.54
C LEU A 108 -9.70 18.34 1.82
N PRO A 109 -8.48 18.70 2.24
CA PRO A 109 -7.28 18.20 1.59
C PRO A 109 -7.17 16.68 1.67
N ILE A 110 -7.56 16.06 2.79
CA ILE A 110 -7.52 14.59 2.97
C ILE A 110 -8.48 13.92 1.97
N VAL A 111 -9.75 14.35 1.97
CA VAL A 111 -10.78 13.75 1.11
C VAL A 111 -10.46 14.00 -0.36
N LEU A 112 -10.03 15.22 -0.72
CA LEU A 112 -9.67 15.55 -2.10
C LEU A 112 -8.46 14.73 -2.56
N THR A 113 -7.43 14.61 -1.74
CA THR A 113 -6.24 13.80 -2.07
C THR A 113 -6.63 12.33 -2.25
N PHE A 114 -7.50 11.80 -1.40
CA PHE A 114 -8.00 10.43 -1.51
C PHE A 114 -8.78 10.19 -2.81
N VAL A 115 -9.72 11.08 -3.15
CA VAL A 115 -10.47 11.01 -4.41
C VAL A 115 -9.53 11.08 -5.60
N MET A 116 -8.59 12.03 -5.60
CA MET A 116 -7.59 12.15 -6.66
C MET A 116 -6.70 10.90 -6.76
N TYR A 117 -6.35 10.28 -5.64
CA TYR A 117 -5.57 9.04 -5.64
C TYR A 117 -6.35 7.90 -6.30
N ILE A 118 -7.64 7.73 -5.98
CA ILE A 118 -8.50 6.72 -6.61
C ILE A 118 -8.64 6.95 -8.10
N LEU A 119 -8.90 8.20 -8.52
CA LEU A 119 -9.05 8.56 -9.93
C LEU A 119 -7.77 8.28 -10.70
N ASN A 120 -6.62 8.74 -10.20
CA ASN A 120 -5.33 8.51 -10.84
C ASN A 120 -4.98 7.02 -10.89
N PHE A 121 -5.15 6.28 -9.78
CA PHE A 121 -4.89 4.85 -9.73
C PHE A 121 -5.75 4.10 -10.76
N THR A 122 -7.05 4.38 -10.80
CA THR A 122 -8.00 3.73 -11.71
C THR A 122 -7.69 4.04 -13.17
N ALA A 123 -7.43 5.32 -13.49
CA ALA A 123 -7.09 5.75 -14.84
C ALA A 123 -5.79 5.09 -15.34
N LEU A 124 -4.75 5.08 -14.51
CA LEU A 124 -3.47 4.48 -14.87
C LEU A 124 -3.56 2.96 -14.98
N TYR A 125 -4.23 2.27 -14.06
CA TYR A 125 -4.38 0.81 -14.14
C TYR A 125 -5.17 0.39 -15.37
N ARG A 126 -6.30 1.05 -15.68
CA ARG A 126 -7.10 0.70 -16.86
C ARG A 126 -6.39 0.95 -18.18
N THR A 127 -5.54 1.97 -18.25
CA THR A 127 -4.87 2.35 -19.50
C THR A 127 -3.51 1.69 -19.70
N ARG A 128 -2.82 1.33 -18.61
CA ARG A 128 -1.41 0.86 -18.66
C ARG A 128 -1.21 -0.58 -18.23
N VAL A 129 -2.19 -1.22 -17.59
CA VAL A 129 -2.03 -2.57 -17.02
C VAL A 129 -3.12 -3.52 -17.55
N ALA A 130 -2.70 -4.54 -18.29
CA ALA A 130 -3.59 -5.61 -18.72
C ALA A 130 -3.97 -6.50 -17.52
N THR A 131 -5.10 -6.21 -16.88
CA THR A 131 -5.57 -6.94 -15.70
C THR A 131 -7.10 -6.93 -15.58
N THR A 132 -7.64 -7.82 -14.75
CA THR A 132 -9.07 -7.87 -14.41
C THR A 132 -9.41 -6.86 -13.31
N PRO A 133 -10.66 -6.34 -13.23
CA PRO A 133 -11.08 -5.41 -12.17
C PRO A 133 -10.81 -5.93 -10.76
N MET A 134 -11.02 -7.22 -10.48
CA MET A 134 -10.77 -7.80 -9.16
C MET A 134 -9.29 -7.74 -8.76
N ARG A 135 -8.38 -8.02 -9.69
CA ARG A 135 -6.93 -7.88 -9.47
C ARG A 135 -6.52 -6.43 -9.28
N MET A 136 -7.21 -5.48 -9.92
CA MET A 136 -6.98 -4.05 -9.71
C MET A 136 -7.36 -3.62 -8.28
N VAL A 137 -8.49 -4.11 -7.75
CA VAL A 137 -8.87 -3.89 -6.34
C VAL A 137 -7.83 -4.51 -5.39
N GLY A 138 -7.41 -5.75 -5.66
CA GLY A 138 -6.34 -6.39 -4.88
C GLY A 138 -5.03 -5.60 -4.90
N ALA A 139 -4.67 -5.03 -6.06
CA ALA A 139 -3.49 -4.17 -6.20
C ALA A 139 -3.65 -2.85 -5.43
N ALA A 140 -4.84 -2.26 -5.39
CA ALA A 140 -5.13 -1.06 -4.60
C ALA A 140 -4.98 -1.34 -3.10
N ILE A 141 -5.55 -2.44 -2.60
CA ILE A 141 -5.42 -2.87 -1.20
C ILE A 141 -3.94 -3.12 -0.87
N ALA A 142 -3.20 -3.83 -1.73
CA ALA A 142 -1.78 -4.08 -1.53
C ALA A 142 -0.91 -2.81 -1.55
N ALA A 143 -1.28 -1.81 -2.35
CA ALA A 143 -0.61 -0.51 -2.37
C ALA A 143 -0.85 0.27 -1.07
N MET A 144 -2.12 0.36 -0.64
CA MET A 144 -2.49 1.04 0.60
C MET A 144 -1.87 0.39 1.85
N ALA A 145 -1.81 -0.95 1.88
CA ALA A 145 -1.28 -1.73 3.00
C ALA A 145 0.18 -1.43 3.39
N VAL A 146 0.95 -0.75 2.53
CA VAL A 146 2.36 -0.44 2.79
C VAL A 146 2.62 1.04 3.05
N GLN A 147 1.60 1.89 3.11
CA GLN A 147 1.74 3.32 3.40
C GLN A 147 2.55 3.57 4.67
N PHE A 148 2.18 2.94 5.78
CA PHE A 148 2.88 3.11 7.06
C PHE A 148 4.31 2.56 7.02
N THR A 149 4.55 1.52 6.22
CA THR A 149 5.90 0.97 6.01
C THR A 149 6.80 1.96 5.26
N VAL A 150 6.27 2.64 4.24
CA VAL A 150 6.98 3.69 3.50
C VAL A 150 7.23 4.91 4.38
N ALA A 151 6.22 5.34 5.16
CA ALA A 151 6.36 6.44 6.11
C ALA A 151 7.46 6.16 7.15
N LYS A 152 7.50 4.94 7.69
CA LYS A 152 8.58 4.50 8.59
C LYS A 152 9.95 4.55 7.90
N ALA A 153 10.05 4.12 6.65
CA ALA A 153 11.31 4.17 5.90
C ALA A 153 11.81 5.62 5.69
N VAL A 154 10.90 6.56 5.46
CA VAL A 154 11.23 7.99 5.38
C VAL A 154 11.73 8.52 6.73
N TYR A 155 11.03 8.20 7.83
CA TYR A 155 11.47 8.54 9.19
C TYR A 155 12.87 7.97 9.49
N ASP A 156 13.09 6.70 9.19
CA ASP A 156 14.37 6.01 9.35
C ASP A 156 15.47 6.68 8.50
N GLY A 157 15.15 7.21 7.32
CA GLY A 157 16.06 7.97 6.46
C GLY A 157 16.57 9.28 7.07
N PHE A 158 15.74 9.94 7.89
CA PHE A 158 16.17 11.09 8.68
C PHE A 158 17.00 10.65 9.89
N ARG A 159 16.58 9.57 10.58
CA ARG A 159 17.17 9.12 11.85
C ARG A 159 18.52 8.42 11.71
N TYR A 160 18.69 7.61 10.66
CA TYR A 160 19.83 6.73 10.46
C TYR A 160 20.57 7.06 9.16
N LYS A 161 21.90 7.04 9.21
CA LYS A 161 22.75 7.26 8.02
C LYS A 161 22.80 6.01 7.14
N ASP A 162 23.08 4.86 7.75
CA ASP A 162 23.21 3.57 7.07
C ASP A 162 22.49 2.48 7.87
N LEU A 163 21.46 1.87 7.28
CA LEU A 163 20.79 0.69 7.82
C LEU A 163 21.33 -0.57 7.13
N ALA A 164 21.54 -1.63 7.92
CA ALA A 164 21.92 -2.93 7.39
C ALA A 164 20.82 -3.50 6.47
N PHE A 165 21.23 -4.17 5.38
CA PHE A 165 20.30 -4.73 4.40
C PHE A 165 19.54 -5.93 4.98
N ALA A 166 18.29 -5.73 5.36
CA ALA A 166 17.42 -6.82 5.78
C ALA A 166 17.11 -7.75 4.58
N ARG A 167 17.45 -9.04 4.66
CA ARG A 167 17.17 -10.02 3.60
C ARG A 167 15.66 -10.25 3.47
N THR A 168 15.15 -10.19 2.24
CA THR A 168 13.78 -10.64 1.93
C THR A 168 13.81 -12.12 1.57
N ALA A 169 13.12 -12.94 2.35
CA ALA A 169 12.88 -14.33 2.02
C ALA A 169 12.05 -14.44 0.73
N LYS A 170 12.40 -15.43 -0.11
CA LYS A 170 11.73 -15.79 -1.36
C LYS A 170 11.86 -17.30 -1.56
N GLY A 171 10.82 -17.95 -2.07
CA GLY A 171 10.76 -19.39 -2.30
C GLY A 171 10.44 -20.20 -1.04
N ASN A 172 9.15 -20.39 -0.77
CA ASN A 172 8.57 -21.42 0.12
C ASN A 172 9.21 -21.63 1.51
N THR A 173 9.87 -20.63 2.09
CA THR A 173 10.31 -20.66 3.50
C THR A 173 9.22 -20.16 4.43
N TRP A 174 7.98 -20.63 4.24
CA TRP A 174 6.80 -20.21 5.01
C TRP A 174 6.93 -20.47 6.52
N LEU A 175 7.82 -21.38 6.92
CA LEU A 175 8.06 -21.79 8.31
C LEU A 175 9.28 -21.16 8.99
N ALA A 176 10.19 -20.48 8.28
CA ALA A 176 11.50 -20.14 8.85
C ALA A 176 11.52 -18.91 9.79
N GLY A 177 10.35 -18.32 10.12
CA GLY A 177 10.31 -17.18 11.05
C GLY A 177 8.95 -16.50 11.25
N ALA A 178 7.91 -16.89 10.51
CA ALA A 178 6.58 -16.26 10.57
C ALA A 178 5.79 -16.50 11.87
N ALA A 179 6.39 -17.12 12.89
CA ALA A 179 5.67 -17.72 14.00
C ALA A 179 5.69 -16.94 15.34
N ARG A 180 6.01 -15.65 15.41
CA ARG A 180 6.00 -14.96 16.73
C ARG A 180 5.28 -13.62 16.87
N SER A 181 4.97 -12.87 15.80
CA SER A 181 4.24 -11.61 15.95
C SER A 181 3.41 -11.24 14.73
N PHE A 182 2.25 -10.62 14.98
CA PHE A 182 1.37 -10.11 13.93
C PHE A 182 2.08 -8.98 13.17
N PRO A 183 2.39 -9.14 11.87
CA PRO A 183 3.30 -8.23 11.16
C PRO A 183 2.73 -6.82 10.95
N ALA A 184 1.41 -6.65 11.11
CA ALA A 184 0.70 -5.39 10.94
C ALA A 184 0.18 -4.81 12.27
N LEU A 185 0.76 -5.18 13.42
CA LEU A 185 0.23 -4.74 14.72
C LEU A 185 0.13 -3.22 14.88
N PRO A 186 1.17 -2.42 14.55
CA PRO A 186 1.07 -0.96 14.61
C PRO A 186 -0.05 -0.43 13.71
N GLU A 187 -0.16 -0.97 12.49
CA GLU A 187 -1.21 -0.59 11.55
C GLU A 187 -2.60 -0.99 12.06
N ALA A 188 -2.77 -2.15 12.68
CA ALA A 188 -4.04 -2.56 13.26
C ALA A 188 -4.47 -1.65 14.41
N ILE A 189 -3.54 -1.26 15.28
CA ILE A 189 -3.84 -0.32 16.37
C ILE A 189 -4.28 1.03 15.80
N VAL A 190 -3.48 1.64 14.94
CA VAL A 190 -3.78 2.97 14.37
C VAL A 190 -5.06 2.94 13.53
N GLY A 191 -5.22 1.94 12.65
CA GLY A 191 -6.38 1.78 11.79
C GLY A 191 -7.67 1.56 12.57
N SER A 192 -7.62 0.74 13.62
CA SER A 192 -8.79 0.48 14.47
C SER A 192 -9.16 1.71 15.29
N LEU A 193 -8.18 2.42 15.85
CA LEU A 193 -8.43 3.65 16.59
C LEU A 193 -9.02 4.75 15.71
N LEU A 194 -8.51 4.93 14.48
CA LEU A 194 -9.05 5.89 13.52
C LEU A 194 -10.50 5.55 13.14
N MET A 195 -10.78 4.29 12.81
CA MET A 195 -12.13 3.85 12.45
C MET A 195 -13.09 3.93 13.64
N ALA A 196 -12.67 3.48 14.83
CA ALA A 196 -13.47 3.59 16.05
C ALA A 196 -13.77 5.06 16.38
N SER A 197 -12.78 5.95 16.26
CA SER A 197 -12.97 7.40 16.45
C SER A 197 -13.94 7.99 15.44
N ALA A 198 -13.85 7.58 14.16
CA ALA A 198 -14.76 8.02 13.12
C ALA A 198 -16.22 7.62 13.43
N ILE A 199 -16.44 6.34 13.77
CA ILE A 199 -17.76 5.82 14.13
C ILE A 199 -18.28 6.53 15.38
N PHE A 200 -17.44 6.64 16.42
CA PHE A 200 -17.83 7.25 17.68
C PHE A 200 -18.22 8.72 17.53
N LEU A 201 -17.43 9.52 16.80
CA LEU A 201 -17.73 10.93 16.53
C LEU A 201 -19.02 11.07 15.71
N HIS A 202 -19.26 10.19 14.74
CA HIS A 202 -20.50 10.23 13.97
C HIS A 202 -21.72 9.89 14.83
N MET A 203 -21.63 8.87 15.68
CA MET A 203 -22.73 8.42 16.55
C MET A 203 -23.02 9.40 17.69
N THR A 204 -22.02 10.10 18.20
CA THR A 204 -22.17 11.07 19.31
C THR A 204 -22.46 12.51 18.83
N ASN A 205 -22.59 12.72 17.52
CA ASN A 205 -22.92 14.01 16.92
C ASN A 205 -24.43 14.33 16.98
N TRP A 206 -25.00 14.38 18.18
CA TRP A 206 -26.43 14.62 18.43
C TRP A 206 -26.92 15.97 17.88
N HIS A 207 -26.04 16.97 17.83
CA HIS A 207 -26.37 18.32 17.33
C HIS A 207 -26.22 18.45 15.80
N VAL A 208 -25.94 17.35 15.09
CA VAL A 208 -25.82 17.30 13.62
C VAL A 208 -24.84 18.36 13.08
N VAL A 209 -23.73 18.56 13.80
CA VAL A 209 -22.69 19.51 13.41
C VAL A 209 -21.95 18.96 12.19
N ARG A 210 -21.94 19.73 11.10
CA ARG A 210 -21.39 19.28 9.81
C ARG A 210 -19.88 19.00 9.90
N GLU A 211 -19.17 19.85 10.63
CA GLU A 211 -17.72 19.82 10.83
C GLU A 211 -17.28 18.51 11.50
N VAL A 212 -18.05 18.02 12.47
CA VAL A 212 -17.80 16.75 13.17
C VAL A 212 -17.98 15.57 12.21
N ASN A 213 -19.04 15.57 11.38
CA ASN A 213 -19.26 14.53 10.38
C ASN A 213 -18.18 14.53 9.28
N LEU A 214 -17.72 15.71 8.84
CA LEU A 214 -16.62 15.83 7.88
C LEU A 214 -15.31 15.32 8.48
N TYR A 215 -15.06 15.58 9.76
CA TYR A 215 -13.90 15.07 10.47
C TYR A 215 -13.95 13.54 10.63
N ALA A 216 -15.11 13.00 11.01
CA ALA A 216 -15.36 11.57 11.06
C ALA A 216 -15.10 10.89 9.70
N LEU A 217 -15.58 11.50 8.60
CA LEU A 217 -15.30 11.01 7.25
C LEU A 217 -13.79 10.99 6.94
N ALA A 218 -13.07 12.06 7.30
CA ALA A 218 -11.62 12.12 7.10
C ALA A 218 -10.88 11.03 7.87
N LEU A 219 -11.25 10.78 9.14
CA LEU A 219 -10.69 9.69 9.96
C LEU A 219 -10.98 8.32 9.34
N ALA A 220 -12.21 8.10 8.85
CA ALA A 220 -12.58 6.86 8.16
C ALA A 220 -11.73 6.65 6.89
N VAL A 221 -11.56 7.69 6.07
CA VAL A 221 -10.68 7.64 4.88
C VAL A 221 -9.22 7.36 5.26
N GLN A 222 -8.69 8.06 6.27
CA GLN A 222 -7.32 7.87 6.74
C GLN A 222 -7.08 6.49 7.35
N SER A 223 -8.11 5.81 7.86
CA SER A 223 -7.99 4.46 8.41
C SER A 223 -7.73 3.40 7.34
N LEU A 224 -8.15 3.64 6.09
CA LEU A 224 -8.16 2.62 5.02
C LEU A 224 -6.79 2.00 4.74
N PRO A 225 -5.67 2.76 4.67
CA PRO A 225 -4.35 2.16 4.44
C PRO A 225 -3.87 1.27 5.58
N PHE A 226 -4.19 1.64 6.82
CA PHE A 226 -3.85 0.87 7.99
C PHE A 226 -4.71 -0.41 8.10
N LEU A 227 -6.01 -0.30 7.84
CA LEU A 227 -6.91 -1.44 7.79
C LEU A 227 -6.58 -2.39 6.63
N ALA A 228 -6.16 -1.88 5.48
CA ALA A 228 -5.68 -2.70 4.36
C ALA A 228 -4.49 -3.58 4.77
N ALA A 229 -3.54 -3.04 5.53
CA ALA A 229 -2.42 -3.80 6.08
C ALA A 229 -2.90 -4.91 7.02
N THR A 230 -3.85 -4.60 7.90
CA THR A 230 -4.46 -5.55 8.82
C THR A 230 -5.19 -6.67 8.08
N VAL A 231 -5.98 -6.33 7.05
CA VAL A 231 -6.73 -7.30 6.23
C VAL A 231 -5.77 -8.26 5.54
N ILE A 232 -4.68 -7.77 4.93
CA ILE A 232 -3.70 -8.66 4.28
C ILE A 232 -3.02 -9.57 5.31
N ALA A 233 -2.60 -9.02 6.45
CA ALA A 233 -1.94 -9.80 7.50
C ALA A 233 -2.86 -10.87 8.12
N LEU A 234 -4.14 -10.58 8.30
CA LEU A 234 -5.14 -11.55 8.76
C LEU A 234 -5.44 -12.60 7.68
N ALA A 235 -5.58 -12.16 6.42
CA ALA A 235 -5.85 -13.06 5.31
C ALA A 235 -4.69 -14.05 5.08
N GLU A 236 -3.44 -13.61 5.25
CA GLU A 236 -2.24 -14.42 5.05
C GLU A 236 -2.25 -15.72 5.88
N GLY A 237 -2.60 -15.62 7.17
CA GLY A 237 -2.69 -16.77 8.07
C GLY A 237 -4.03 -17.50 8.03
N SER A 238 -4.99 -17.03 7.24
CA SER A 238 -6.33 -17.61 7.17
C SER A 238 -6.44 -18.74 6.14
N PRO A 239 -7.43 -19.65 6.26
CA PRO A 239 -7.73 -20.65 5.24
C PRO A 239 -8.07 -20.06 3.87
N VAL A 240 -8.40 -18.77 3.79
CA VAL A 240 -8.69 -18.06 2.54
C VAL A 240 -7.44 -17.97 1.65
N ASN A 241 -6.24 -17.97 2.24
CA ASN A 241 -4.97 -17.95 1.52
C ASN A 241 -4.41 -19.37 1.24
N ASP A 242 -5.12 -20.42 1.67
CA ASP A 242 -4.71 -21.79 1.39
C ASP A 242 -5.29 -22.29 0.06
N PHE A 243 -4.43 -22.36 -0.96
CA PHE A 243 -4.77 -22.92 -2.26
C PHE A 243 -5.26 -24.38 -2.18
N ALA A 244 -4.75 -25.17 -1.22
CA ALA A 244 -5.19 -26.54 -1.03
C ALA A 244 -6.64 -26.58 -0.52
N ALA A 245 -7.00 -25.70 0.42
CA ALA A 245 -8.38 -25.55 0.90
C ALA A 245 -9.35 -25.21 -0.25
N TRP A 246 -8.99 -24.25 -1.12
CA TRP A 246 -9.82 -23.90 -2.29
C TRP A 246 -9.93 -25.04 -3.31
N LYS A 247 -8.84 -25.77 -3.56
CA LYS A 247 -8.83 -26.92 -4.46
C LYS A 247 -9.73 -28.05 -3.91
N ALA A 248 -9.67 -28.30 -2.61
CA ALA A 248 -10.53 -29.27 -1.93
C ALA A 248 -12.01 -28.83 -1.97
N LEU A 249 -12.30 -27.55 -1.71
CA LEU A 249 -13.65 -27.00 -1.78
C LEU A 249 -14.23 -27.13 -3.19
N ARG A 250 -13.48 -26.74 -4.23
CA ARG A 250 -13.88 -26.87 -5.63
C ARG A 250 -14.09 -28.33 -6.03
N GLY A 251 -13.22 -29.23 -5.55
CA GLY A 251 -13.36 -30.67 -5.76
C GLY A 251 -14.65 -31.22 -5.16
N ARG A 252 -15.00 -30.79 -3.94
CA ARG A 252 -16.28 -31.14 -3.28
C ARG A 252 -17.49 -30.57 -4.03
N ALA A 253 -17.42 -29.31 -4.46
CA ALA A 253 -18.50 -28.65 -5.20
C ALA A 253 -18.76 -29.26 -6.59
N LEU A 254 -17.70 -29.73 -7.28
CA LEU A 254 -17.81 -30.36 -8.60
C LEU A 254 -18.05 -31.87 -8.56
N ALA A 255 -17.94 -32.51 -7.38
CA ALA A 255 -18.18 -33.94 -7.19
C ALA A 255 -19.56 -34.42 -7.70
N PRO A 256 -20.69 -33.73 -7.46
CA PRO A 256 -21.98 -34.15 -8.00
C PRO A 256 -22.05 -34.06 -9.53
N PHE A 257 -21.42 -33.06 -10.14
CA PHE A 257 -21.40 -32.91 -11.61
C PHE A 257 -20.48 -33.91 -12.32
N ARG A 258 -19.48 -34.44 -11.61
CA ARG A 258 -18.56 -35.45 -12.16
C ARG A 258 -19.21 -36.84 -12.27
N LYS A 259 -20.21 -37.13 -11.43
CA LYS A 259 -21.03 -38.36 -11.48
C LYS A 259 -22.06 -38.37 -12.61
N LEU A 260 -22.32 -37.22 -13.23
CA LEU A 260 -23.26 -37.06 -14.35
C LEU A 260 -22.60 -37.13 -15.73
N ARG A 261 -21.27 -37.35 -15.81
CA ARG A 261 -20.61 -37.57 -17.09
C ARG A 261 -20.95 -38.98 -17.60
N PRO A 262 -21.49 -39.12 -18.83
CA PRO A 262 -21.72 -40.43 -19.41
C PRO A 262 -20.40 -41.18 -19.51
N THR A 263 -20.41 -42.45 -19.12
CA THR A 263 -19.28 -43.38 -19.28
C THR A 263 -18.90 -43.41 -20.76
N PRO A 264 -17.61 -43.26 -21.13
CA PRO A 264 -17.21 -43.43 -22.52
C PRO A 264 -17.64 -44.83 -22.99
N PRO A 265 -18.14 -44.98 -24.23
CA PRO A 265 -18.58 -46.27 -24.74
C PRO A 265 -17.42 -47.26 -24.64
N ARG A 266 -17.72 -48.50 -24.21
CA ARG A 266 -16.74 -49.58 -24.19
C ARG A 266 -16.17 -49.72 -25.60
N ALA A 267 -14.85 -49.66 -25.71
CA ALA A 267 -14.17 -49.99 -26.96
C ALA A 267 -14.63 -51.40 -27.37
N VAL A 268 -15.25 -51.49 -28.54
CA VAL A 268 -15.54 -52.77 -29.18
C VAL A 268 -14.18 -53.35 -29.55
N ILE A 269 -13.84 -54.48 -28.94
CA ILE A 269 -12.69 -55.28 -29.32
C ILE A 269 -13.24 -56.20 -30.41
N ASP A 270 -12.82 -55.95 -31.65
CA ASP A 270 -12.95 -56.93 -32.75
C ASP A 270 -11.95 -58.06 -32.57
#